data_AF-A0A2T7TBF4-F1
#
_entry.id   AF-A0A2T7TBF4-F1
#
_cell.length_a   1.000
_cell.length_b   1.000
_cell.length_c   1.000
_cell.angle_alpha   90.00
_cell.angle_beta   90.00
_cell.angle_gamma   90.00
#
_symmetry.space_group_name_H-M   'P 1'
#
loop_
_entity.id
_entity.type
_entity.pdbx_description
1 polymer ?
#
loop_
_entity_poly.entity_id
_entity_poly.type
_entity_poly.pdbx_seq_one_letter_code
_entity_poly.pdbx_strand_id
1 'polypeptide(L)'
;GGYIADSRIDGTVGPYSQQQWYTRDSSVGGWTNAVWNMTFSGVEGAPAQSFPNPPYTTLTTTPVSREKPFLYLDGADYKVFLPELRTNARGTTWGSGTPRGTSLPLTQFYVAKPGVSAATLNEALTQGLNLLFTPGIYHLDQTVRVERANAVVLGLGYATLVPDNGVTAMRVADVDGVRLAGFLIDAGTVNSATLLEIGPQGTTTDHSANPTTVQDVFIRIGGAGPGKATTSMVVNNRHTIIDHTWVWRADHGDGVGWETNRADYGVVVNGADVLATGLFVEHFNKYDVQWNGERGRTIFFQNEKAYDAPNQAAIQNGATRGYAAYKVADTVTTHEGWGLGSYCYYNVDPTIRQAHGFAAPAVPGVKFHGLLVVSLSGNGQYDHVINAIGAATSGTTTVPSTVVSFP
;
A
#
# COMPACT_ATOMS: atom_id res chain seq x y z
N GLY A 1 7.97 -11.45 -2.78
CA GLY A 1 6.92 -10.68 -3.47
C GLY A 1 7.56 -9.78 -4.50
N GLY A 2 6.80 -8.85 -5.05
CA GLY A 2 7.41 -7.80 -5.85
C GLY A 2 6.45 -6.86 -6.53
N TYR A 3 7.04 -5.77 -6.99
CA TYR A 3 6.42 -4.67 -7.71
C TYR A 3 7.34 -4.29 -8.87
N ILE A 4 6.80 -4.19 -10.07
CA ILE A 4 7.49 -3.64 -11.26
C ILE A 4 6.59 -2.58 -11.88
N ALA A 5 7.16 -1.42 -12.19
CA ALA A 5 6.48 -0.35 -12.91
C ALA A 5 7.40 0.29 -13.94
N ASP A 6 6.80 0.86 -14.98
CA ASP A 6 7.47 1.66 -16.01
C ASP A 6 8.75 1.03 -16.57
N SER A 7 8.71 -0.29 -16.74
CA SER A 7 9.90 -1.07 -17.09
C SER A 7 9.72 -1.78 -18.42
N ARG A 8 10.83 -1.99 -19.13
CA ARG A 8 10.89 -2.83 -20.31
C ARG A 8 11.85 -3.99 -20.06
N ILE A 9 11.32 -5.20 -20.13
CA ILE A 9 12.07 -6.45 -20.02
C ILE A 9 12.01 -7.12 -21.38
N ASP A 10 13.11 -7.07 -22.14
CA ASP A 10 13.14 -7.62 -23.51
C ASP A 10 12.98 -9.16 -23.52
N GLY A 11 13.43 -9.82 -22.46
CA GLY A 11 13.29 -11.26 -22.27
C GLY A 11 12.00 -11.68 -21.56
N THR A 12 12.00 -12.90 -21.04
CA THR A 12 10.89 -13.47 -20.28
C THR A 12 11.13 -13.27 -18.78
N VAL A 13 10.17 -12.68 -18.07
CA VAL A 13 10.21 -12.58 -16.61
C VAL A 13 9.96 -13.95 -16.00
N GLY A 14 10.82 -14.37 -15.07
CA GLY A 14 10.75 -15.66 -14.39
C GLY A 14 10.52 -15.53 -12.88
N PRO A 15 9.28 -15.59 -12.38
CA PRO A 15 9.03 -15.51 -10.93
C PRO A 15 9.36 -16.79 -10.18
N TYR A 16 9.32 -17.96 -10.84
CA TYR A 16 9.58 -19.28 -10.25
C TYR A 16 8.75 -19.53 -8.99
N SER A 17 9.36 -19.52 -7.80
CA SER A 17 8.70 -19.76 -6.53
C SER A 17 8.01 -18.54 -5.92
N GLN A 18 8.09 -17.36 -6.56
CA GLN A 18 7.44 -16.15 -6.05
C GLN A 18 5.93 -16.38 -5.93
N GLN A 19 5.43 -16.27 -4.70
CA GLN A 19 4.02 -16.48 -4.38
C GLN A 19 3.09 -15.53 -5.16
N GLN A 20 3.46 -14.25 -5.21
CA GLN A 20 2.69 -13.19 -5.85
C GLN A 20 3.57 -12.09 -6.44
N TRP A 21 3.02 -11.35 -7.40
CA TRP A 21 3.67 -10.19 -8.01
C TRP A 21 2.67 -9.21 -8.61
N TYR A 22 3.00 -7.92 -8.55
CA TYR A 22 2.30 -6.88 -9.31
C TYR A 22 3.21 -6.23 -10.35
N THR A 23 2.75 -6.15 -11.59
CA THR A 23 3.44 -5.41 -12.65
C THR A 23 2.48 -4.43 -13.29
N ARG A 24 2.86 -3.15 -13.41
CA ARG A 24 2.06 -2.17 -14.13
C ARG A 24 2.83 -1.41 -15.20
N ASP A 25 2.11 -0.92 -16.20
CA ASP A 25 2.59 0.07 -17.18
C ASP A 25 3.99 -0.25 -17.74
N SER A 26 4.18 -1.50 -18.14
CA SER A 26 5.48 -2.07 -18.49
C SER A 26 5.38 -2.86 -19.79
N SER A 27 6.51 -3.29 -20.33
CA SER A 27 6.57 -4.24 -21.44
C SER A 27 7.43 -5.43 -21.04
N VAL A 28 6.94 -6.65 -21.27
CA VAL A 28 7.69 -7.89 -21.07
C VAL A 28 7.69 -8.70 -22.37
N GLY A 29 8.82 -9.35 -22.69
CA GLY A 29 8.87 -10.33 -23.79
C GLY A 29 8.03 -11.59 -23.52
N GLY A 30 7.84 -11.91 -22.23
CA GLY A 30 6.92 -12.95 -21.77
C GLY A 30 6.96 -13.12 -20.25
N TRP A 31 6.20 -14.09 -19.75
CA TRP A 31 6.12 -14.41 -18.32
C TRP A 31 6.06 -15.94 -18.11
N THR A 32 6.98 -16.52 -17.33
CA THR A 32 7.16 -17.98 -17.29
C THR A 32 6.05 -18.73 -16.55
N ASN A 33 5.64 -18.26 -15.37
CA ASN A 33 4.73 -18.99 -14.49
C ASN A 33 4.04 -18.10 -13.44
N ALA A 34 3.04 -18.67 -12.76
CA ALA A 34 2.39 -18.08 -11.58
C ALA A 34 2.27 -19.10 -10.45
N VAL A 35 2.31 -18.62 -9.20
CA VAL A 35 2.13 -19.43 -7.99
C VAL A 35 0.74 -19.20 -7.40
N TRP A 36 0.48 -18.04 -6.78
CA TRP A 36 -0.83 -17.74 -6.17
C TRP A 36 -1.52 -16.50 -6.77
N ASN A 37 -0.78 -15.41 -7.02
CA ASN A 37 -1.38 -14.17 -7.50
C ASN A 37 -0.41 -13.34 -8.34
N MET A 38 -0.51 -13.46 -9.67
CA MET A 38 0.27 -12.63 -10.59
C MET A 38 -0.66 -11.63 -11.28
N THR A 39 -0.59 -10.37 -10.89
CA THR A 39 -1.48 -9.31 -11.37
C THR A 39 -0.76 -8.32 -12.28
N PHE A 40 -1.43 -7.94 -13.38
CA PHE A 40 -0.93 -7.03 -14.40
C PHE A 40 -1.97 -5.94 -14.71
N SER A 41 -1.54 -4.70 -14.87
CA SER A 41 -2.35 -3.65 -15.48
C SER A 41 -1.53 -2.77 -16.41
N GLY A 42 -2.00 -2.54 -17.64
CA GLY A 42 -1.23 -1.73 -18.58
C GLY A 42 0.07 -2.39 -19.05
N VAL A 43 0.19 -3.71 -18.97
CA VAL A 43 1.41 -4.43 -19.35
C VAL A 43 1.32 -4.97 -20.77
N GLU A 44 2.28 -4.60 -21.60
CA GLU A 44 2.52 -5.17 -22.92
C GLU A 44 3.22 -6.52 -22.80
N GLY A 45 2.73 -7.54 -23.50
CA GLY A 45 3.25 -8.90 -23.41
C GLY A 45 2.85 -9.68 -22.14
N ALA A 46 2.01 -9.11 -21.27
CA ALA A 46 1.45 -9.86 -20.14
C ALA A 46 0.59 -11.05 -20.61
N PRO A 47 0.58 -12.17 -19.85
CA PRO A 47 -0.31 -13.29 -20.14
C PRO A 47 -1.77 -12.85 -20.03
N ALA A 48 -2.65 -13.49 -20.81
CA ALA A 48 -4.08 -13.20 -20.76
C ALA A 48 -4.69 -13.57 -19.40
N GLN A 49 -5.76 -12.86 -19.03
CA GLN A 49 -6.58 -13.17 -17.84
C GLN A 49 -6.94 -14.66 -17.82
N SER A 50 -6.58 -15.36 -16.75
CA SER A 50 -6.81 -16.81 -16.64
C SER A 50 -6.99 -17.31 -15.20
N PHE A 51 -7.07 -16.40 -14.23
CA PHE A 51 -7.45 -16.75 -12.86
C PHE A 51 -8.75 -17.59 -12.86
N PRO A 52 -8.81 -18.73 -12.15
CA PRO A 52 -7.91 -19.14 -11.06
C PRO A 52 -6.68 -19.97 -11.47
N ASN A 53 -6.62 -20.52 -12.69
CA ASN A 53 -5.53 -21.42 -13.06
C ASN A 53 -5.13 -21.30 -14.55
N PRO A 54 -3.91 -20.82 -14.85
CA PRO A 54 -2.95 -20.22 -13.91
C PRO A 54 -3.50 -18.92 -13.29
N PRO A 55 -3.07 -18.53 -12.08
CA PRO A 55 -3.66 -17.38 -11.37
C PRO A 55 -3.12 -16.03 -11.88
N TYR A 56 -3.38 -15.74 -13.16
CA TYR A 56 -3.12 -14.45 -13.80
C TYR A 56 -4.36 -13.56 -13.74
N THR A 57 -4.21 -12.38 -13.13
CA THR A 57 -5.18 -11.29 -13.20
C THR A 57 -4.63 -10.20 -14.12
N THR A 58 -5.25 -9.96 -15.27
CA THR A 58 -4.68 -9.08 -16.31
C THR A 58 -5.68 -8.05 -16.78
N LEU A 59 -5.33 -6.77 -16.59
CA LEU A 59 -6.07 -5.61 -17.06
C LEU A 59 -5.31 -4.96 -18.22
N THR A 60 -6.05 -4.54 -19.26
CA THR A 60 -5.44 -3.92 -20.45
C THR A 60 -4.71 -2.61 -20.11
N THR A 61 -5.24 -1.84 -19.17
CA THR A 61 -4.73 -0.53 -18.76
C THR A 61 -4.72 -0.39 -17.24
N THR A 62 -3.84 0.48 -16.73
CA THR A 62 -3.95 1.03 -15.38
C THR A 62 -4.86 2.26 -15.44
N PRO A 63 -5.97 2.36 -14.68
CA PRO A 63 -6.96 3.43 -14.87
C PRO A 63 -6.40 4.84 -14.75
N VAL A 64 -5.54 5.06 -13.76
CA VAL A 64 -4.74 6.26 -13.62
C VAL A 64 -3.41 5.88 -12.96
N SER A 65 -2.30 6.41 -13.46
CA SER A 65 -0.99 6.23 -12.85
C SER A 65 -0.14 7.48 -13.07
N ARG A 66 0.82 7.71 -12.18
CA ARG A 66 1.81 8.79 -12.31
C ARG A 66 3.13 8.23 -11.86
N GLU A 67 4.14 8.23 -12.71
CA GLU A 67 5.42 7.65 -12.32
C GLU A 67 6.09 8.46 -11.21
N LYS A 68 6.82 7.74 -10.37
CA LYS A 68 7.47 8.29 -9.18
C LYS A 68 8.48 9.38 -9.56
N PRO A 69 8.52 10.52 -8.85
CA PRO A 69 9.62 11.46 -8.97
C PRO A 69 10.99 10.80 -8.80
N PHE A 70 11.98 11.27 -9.56
CA PHE A 70 13.36 10.79 -9.45
C PHE A 70 14.38 11.89 -9.70
N LEU A 71 15.52 11.78 -9.01
CA LEU A 71 16.67 12.64 -9.19
C LEU A 71 17.43 12.23 -10.46
N TYR A 72 17.87 13.20 -11.25
CA TYR A 72 18.72 13.00 -12.42
C TYR A 72 19.69 14.16 -12.62
N LEU A 73 20.68 13.97 -13.50
CA LEU A 73 21.60 15.02 -13.92
C LEU A 73 21.15 15.61 -15.26
N ASP A 74 21.09 16.94 -15.33
CA ASP A 74 21.00 17.70 -16.56
C ASP A 74 22.34 18.43 -16.77
N GLY A 75 23.24 17.82 -17.55
CA GLY A 75 24.64 18.20 -17.56
C GLY A 75 25.30 17.96 -16.20
N ALA A 76 25.67 19.05 -15.50
CA ALA A 76 26.25 19.00 -14.16
C ALA A 76 25.23 19.31 -13.04
N ASP A 77 24.00 19.71 -13.39
CA ASP A 77 23.00 20.16 -12.43
C ASP A 77 22.10 19.02 -11.98
N TYR A 78 21.91 18.89 -10.66
CA TYR A 78 20.90 18.00 -10.10
C TYR A 78 19.50 18.57 -10.28
N LYS A 79 18.59 17.75 -10.83
CA LYS A 79 17.17 18.06 -10.98
C LYS A 79 16.33 16.88 -10.53
N VAL A 80 15.10 17.15 -10.13
CA VAL A 80 14.09 16.13 -9.87
C VAL A 80 13.08 16.18 -11.00
N PHE A 81 12.97 15.09 -11.76
CA PHE A 81 11.95 14.95 -12.79
C PHE A 81 10.62 14.53 -12.15
N LEU A 82 9.55 15.17 -12.59
CA LEU A 82 8.18 14.99 -12.12
C LEU A 82 7.34 14.48 -13.29
N PRO A 83 7.21 13.15 -13.48
CA PRO A 83 6.38 12.58 -14.54
C PRO A 83 4.94 13.10 -14.50
N GLU A 84 4.33 13.28 -15.67
CA GLU A 84 2.93 13.68 -15.83
C GLU A 84 1.99 12.51 -15.43
N LEU A 85 0.77 12.86 -14.99
CA LEU A 85 -0.30 11.89 -14.78
C LEU A 85 -0.70 11.25 -16.12
N ARG A 86 -0.90 9.93 -16.14
CA ARG A 86 -1.45 9.18 -17.27
C ARG A 86 -2.78 8.57 -16.88
N THR A 87 -3.75 8.62 -17.79
CA THR A 87 -5.02 7.92 -17.68
C THR A 87 -5.04 6.76 -18.65
N ASN A 88 -5.63 5.64 -18.25
CA ASN A 88 -5.64 4.40 -19.03
C ASN A 88 -4.23 4.01 -19.52
N ALA A 89 -3.25 4.09 -18.62
CA ALA A 89 -1.85 3.86 -18.93
C ALA A 89 -1.60 2.42 -19.41
N ARG A 90 -0.69 2.29 -20.37
CA ARG A 90 -0.19 1.03 -20.90
C ARG A 90 1.22 1.25 -21.44
N GLY A 91 2.13 0.30 -21.19
CA GLY A 91 3.53 0.40 -21.59
C GLY A 91 4.30 1.49 -20.85
N THR A 92 5.59 1.59 -21.15
CA THR A 92 6.49 2.53 -20.48
C THR A 92 6.22 3.98 -20.87
N THR A 93 6.55 4.93 -19.99
CA THR A 93 6.51 6.37 -20.23
C THR A 93 7.60 6.83 -21.18
N TRP A 94 8.72 6.10 -21.22
CA TRP A 94 9.96 6.50 -21.87
C TRP A 94 10.27 5.72 -23.15
N GLY A 95 9.48 4.68 -23.47
CA GLY A 95 9.72 3.81 -24.63
C GLY A 95 9.63 4.53 -25.97
N SER A 96 8.92 5.66 -26.04
CA SER A 96 8.79 6.52 -27.22
C SER A 96 9.61 7.82 -27.13
N GLY A 97 10.62 7.88 -26.25
CA GLY A 97 11.48 9.04 -26.05
C GLY A 97 11.33 9.67 -24.66
N THR A 98 11.60 10.97 -24.54
CA THR A 98 11.53 11.68 -23.26
C THR A 98 10.11 11.60 -22.67
N PRO A 99 9.93 11.08 -21.44
CA PRO A 99 8.62 11.05 -20.81
C PRO A 99 8.07 12.46 -20.61
N ARG A 100 6.75 12.61 -20.66
CA ARG A 100 6.11 13.90 -20.35
C ARG A 100 6.20 14.19 -18.85
N GLY A 101 6.49 15.43 -18.50
CA GLY A 101 6.66 15.87 -17.12
C GLY A 101 7.39 17.21 -17.04
N THR A 102 7.72 17.62 -15.83
CA THR A 102 8.48 18.84 -15.55
C THR A 102 9.70 18.52 -14.70
N SER A 103 10.72 19.36 -14.74
CA SER A 103 11.91 19.22 -13.90
C SER A 103 12.04 20.38 -12.94
N LEU A 104 12.20 20.07 -11.65
CA LEU A 104 12.53 21.06 -10.64
C LEU A 104 14.05 21.03 -10.38
N PRO A 105 14.74 22.18 -10.36
CA PRO A 105 16.14 22.22 -9.95
C PRO A 105 16.26 21.87 -8.48
N LEU A 106 17.36 21.24 -8.08
CA LEU A 106 17.60 20.87 -6.68
C LEU A 106 17.60 22.09 -5.74
N THR A 107 17.86 23.30 -6.24
CA THR A 107 17.76 24.55 -5.49
C THR A 107 16.35 24.87 -4.99
N GLN A 108 15.31 24.22 -5.50
CA GLN A 108 13.93 24.28 -4.98
C GLN A 108 13.62 23.21 -3.94
N PHE A 109 14.63 22.49 -3.44
CA PHE A 109 14.50 21.49 -2.39
C PHE A 109 15.33 21.89 -1.17
N TYR A 110 14.75 21.72 0.00
CA TYR A 110 15.52 21.58 1.21
C TYR A 110 16.10 20.16 1.25
N VAL A 111 17.44 20.07 1.17
CA VAL A 111 18.16 18.80 1.23
C VAL A 111 18.39 18.44 2.70
N ALA A 112 17.46 17.66 3.25
CA ALA A 112 17.47 17.22 4.63
C ALA A 112 18.59 16.19 4.88
N LYS A 113 19.25 16.33 6.02
CA LYS A 113 20.23 15.39 6.57
C LYS A 113 19.83 15.02 8.01
N PRO A 114 20.21 13.82 8.51
CA PRO A 114 19.94 13.43 9.89
C PRO A 114 20.38 14.51 10.89
N GLY A 115 19.56 14.73 11.92
CA GLY A 115 19.74 15.81 12.91
C GLY A 115 18.98 17.11 12.61
N VAL A 116 18.35 17.24 11.44
CA VAL A 116 17.39 18.33 11.18
C VAL A 116 16.15 18.18 12.06
N SER A 117 15.63 19.31 12.57
CA SER A 117 14.39 19.33 13.33
C SER A 117 13.15 19.31 12.43
N ALA A 118 12.04 18.76 12.93
CA ALA A 118 10.77 18.83 12.22
C ALA A 118 10.27 20.28 12.03
N ALA A 119 10.60 21.20 12.94
CA ALA A 119 10.33 22.63 12.78
C ALA A 119 11.02 23.21 11.54
N THR A 120 12.30 22.89 11.32
CA THR A 120 13.05 23.32 10.13
C THR A 120 12.47 22.74 8.84
N LEU A 121 12.02 21.48 8.85
CA LEU A 121 11.34 20.86 7.71
C LEU A 121 10.03 21.60 7.35
N ASN A 122 9.23 21.93 8.37
CA ASN A 122 8.00 22.69 8.21
C ASN A 122 8.25 24.12 7.71
N GLU A 123 9.28 24.79 8.22
CA GLU A 123 9.67 26.11 7.77
C GLU A 123 10.09 26.09 6.29
N ALA A 124 10.88 25.11 5.85
CA ALA A 124 11.26 24.95 4.45
C ALA A 124 10.04 24.78 3.53
N LEU A 125 9.06 23.95 3.94
CA LEU A 125 7.80 23.78 3.20
C LEU A 125 7.02 25.09 3.11
N THR A 126 6.94 25.84 4.22
CA THR A 126 6.27 27.15 4.33
C THR A 126 6.94 28.19 3.42
N GLN A 127 8.27 28.17 3.32
CA GLN A 127 9.05 29.04 2.43
C GLN A 127 8.93 28.67 0.94
N GLY A 128 8.19 27.61 0.60
CA GLY A 128 7.97 27.20 -0.79
C GLY A 128 8.95 26.15 -1.32
N LEU A 129 9.85 25.62 -0.49
CA LEU A 129 10.73 24.52 -0.89
C LEU A 129 10.01 23.17 -0.86
N ASN A 130 10.52 22.23 -1.63
CA ASN A 130 10.21 20.81 -1.53
C ASN A 130 11.16 20.15 -0.49
N LEU A 131 10.91 18.89 -0.13
CA LEU A 131 11.81 18.14 0.74
C LEU A 131 12.50 17.02 -0.03
N LEU A 132 13.83 16.96 0.09
CA LEU A 132 14.63 15.81 -0.32
C LEU A 132 15.34 15.24 0.90
N PHE A 133 14.90 14.08 1.39
CA PHE A 133 15.58 13.37 2.47
C PHE A 133 16.73 12.54 1.91
N THR A 134 17.96 12.90 2.30
CA THR A 134 19.12 12.05 2.04
C THR A 134 19.08 10.77 2.91
N PRO A 135 19.84 9.71 2.57
CA PRO A 135 19.79 8.45 3.33
C PRO A 135 20.13 8.66 4.81
N GLY A 136 19.27 8.15 5.71
CA GLY A 136 19.45 8.24 7.15
C GLY A 136 18.14 8.15 7.94
N ILE A 137 18.24 8.23 9.27
CA ILE A 137 17.11 8.17 10.22
C ILE A 137 16.86 9.56 10.79
N TYR A 138 15.60 9.99 10.79
CA TYR A 138 15.15 11.33 11.15
C TYR A 138 14.11 11.21 12.27
N HIS A 139 14.48 11.64 13.47
CA HIS A 139 13.55 11.73 14.60
C HIS A 139 12.72 13.02 14.52
N LEU A 140 11.41 12.89 14.72
CA LEU A 140 10.43 13.97 14.57
C LEU A 140 9.68 14.18 15.89
N ASP A 141 9.96 15.29 16.56
CA ASP A 141 9.30 15.70 17.80
C ASP A 141 7.93 16.37 17.59
N GLN A 142 7.62 16.73 16.33
CA GLN A 142 6.35 17.25 15.88
C GLN A 142 6.06 16.78 14.44
N THR A 143 4.79 16.86 14.04
CA THR A 143 4.35 16.47 12.70
C THR A 143 4.95 17.35 11.61
N VAL A 144 5.47 16.72 10.55
CA VAL A 144 5.79 17.39 9.29
C VAL A 144 4.50 17.67 8.51
N ARG A 145 4.23 18.93 8.19
CA ARG A 145 2.98 19.42 7.60
C ARG A 145 3.21 19.87 6.16
N VAL A 146 2.68 19.10 5.22
CA VAL A 146 2.73 19.40 3.79
C VAL A 146 1.45 20.12 3.38
N GLU A 147 1.48 21.45 3.44
CA GLU A 147 0.29 22.29 3.26
C GLU A 147 0.22 22.98 1.88
N ARG A 148 1.31 22.93 1.10
CA ARG A 148 1.39 23.55 -0.22
C ARG A 148 1.01 22.55 -1.33
N ALA A 149 0.14 22.96 -2.25
CA ALA A 149 -0.12 22.22 -3.47
C ALA A 149 1.18 21.95 -4.26
N ASN A 150 1.25 20.80 -4.93
CA ASN A 150 2.40 20.34 -5.71
C ASN A 150 3.72 20.18 -4.93
N ALA A 151 3.69 20.17 -3.60
CA ALA A 151 4.88 19.88 -2.81
C ALA A 151 5.37 18.45 -3.07
N VAL A 152 6.69 18.31 -3.23
CA VAL A 152 7.36 17.04 -3.42
C VAL A 152 8.13 16.70 -2.14
N VAL A 153 7.93 15.48 -1.66
CA VAL A 153 8.69 14.89 -0.56
C VAL A 153 9.32 13.60 -1.10
N LEU A 154 10.61 13.65 -1.37
CA LEU A 154 11.37 12.55 -1.96
C LEU A 154 12.43 12.04 -0.97
N GLY A 155 12.41 10.75 -0.69
CA GLY A 155 13.44 10.05 0.06
C GLY A 155 14.43 9.33 -0.85
N LEU A 156 15.68 9.29 -0.42
CA LEU A 156 16.75 8.52 -1.05
C LEU A 156 17.24 7.44 -0.09
N GLY A 157 17.51 6.24 -0.60
CA GLY A 157 18.16 5.17 0.16
C GLY A 157 17.45 4.78 1.45
N TYR A 158 16.13 4.59 1.41
CA TYR A 158 15.30 4.30 2.59
C TYR A 158 15.45 5.34 3.72
N ALA A 159 15.43 6.63 3.37
CA ALA A 159 15.27 7.68 4.37
C ALA A 159 14.11 7.36 5.30
N THR A 160 14.36 7.34 6.61
CA THR A 160 13.45 6.79 7.61
C THR A 160 13.01 7.89 8.58
N LEU A 161 11.72 8.09 8.73
CA LEU A 161 11.11 9.08 9.61
C LEU A 161 10.57 8.37 10.86
N VAL A 162 11.05 8.74 12.04
CA VAL A 162 10.64 8.18 13.34
C VAL A 162 9.89 9.25 14.12
N PRO A 163 8.56 9.16 14.29
CA PRO A 163 7.84 10.08 15.15
C PRO A 163 8.10 9.77 16.63
N ASP A 164 8.62 10.75 17.34
CA ASP A 164 8.80 10.68 18.79
C ASP A 164 7.51 11.09 19.51
N ASN A 165 7.38 10.72 20.78
CA ASN A 165 6.30 11.21 21.66
C ASN A 165 4.86 10.92 21.16
N GLY A 166 4.68 9.97 20.24
CA GLY A 166 3.37 9.59 19.70
C GLY A 166 2.77 10.59 18.72
N VAL A 167 3.60 11.47 18.13
CA VAL A 167 3.12 12.39 17.09
C VAL A 167 2.85 11.66 15.78
N THR A 168 2.02 12.25 14.91
CA THR A 168 1.96 11.81 13.52
C THR A 168 3.23 12.24 12.80
N ALA A 169 3.90 11.35 12.07
CA ALA A 169 5.14 11.68 11.36
C ALA A 169 4.88 12.73 10.28
N MET A 170 3.82 12.55 9.47
CA MET A 170 3.51 13.44 8.37
C MET A 170 1.99 13.61 8.14
N ARG A 171 1.58 14.85 7.89
CA ARG A 171 0.23 15.23 7.46
C ARG A 171 0.30 15.98 6.14
N VAL A 172 -0.54 15.58 5.19
CA VAL A 172 -0.81 16.33 3.97
C VAL A 172 -2.13 17.07 4.11
N ALA A 173 -2.18 18.35 3.74
CA ALA A 173 -3.41 19.12 3.74
C ALA A 173 -4.35 18.72 2.58
N ASP A 174 -5.54 19.34 2.55
CA ASP A 174 -6.51 19.20 1.46
C ASP A 174 -6.06 20.02 0.23
N VAL A 175 -4.99 19.59 -0.44
CA VAL A 175 -4.35 20.31 -1.56
C VAL A 175 -3.96 19.39 -2.70
N ASP A 176 -3.95 19.93 -3.92
CA ASP A 176 -3.61 19.21 -5.14
C ASP A 176 -2.14 18.77 -5.18
N GLY A 177 -1.89 17.65 -5.86
CA GLY A 177 -0.63 17.37 -6.54
C GLY A 177 0.57 17.04 -5.65
N VAL A 178 0.38 16.88 -4.34
CA VAL A 178 1.47 16.47 -3.44
C VAL A 178 2.02 15.11 -3.86
N ARG A 179 3.35 14.97 -3.85
CA ARG A 179 4.05 13.73 -4.23
C ARG A 179 4.90 13.24 -3.07
N LEU A 180 4.49 12.15 -2.42
CA LEU A 180 5.25 11.46 -1.40
C LEU A 180 5.94 10.26 -2.03
N ALA A 181 7.27 10.18 -1.95
CA ALA A 181 8.04 9.20 -2.68
C ALA A 181 9.26 8.65 -1.91
N GLY A 182 9.39 7.33 -1.76
CA GLY A 182 10.67 6.67 -1.46
C GLY A 182 11.21 6.83 -0.03
N PHE A 183 10.34 6.80 0.98
CA PHE A 183 10.75 6.88 2.39
C PHE A 183 10.00 5.87 3.26
N LEU A 184 10.61 5.54 4.39
CA LEU A 184 10.03 4.69 5.43
C LEU A 184 9.53 5.58 6.57
N ILE A 185 8.36 5.29 7.12
CA ILE A 185 7.95 5.77 8.45
C ILE A 185 8.08 4.60 9.42
N ASP A 186 8.90 4.77 10.44
CA ASP A 186 9.16 3.73 11.44
C ASP A 186 8.59 4.18 12.79
N ALA A 187 7.61 3.44 13.31
CA ALA A 187 6.86 3.88 14.49
C ALA A 187 7.75 4.00 15.73
N GLY A 188 7.64 5.11 16.45
CA GLY A 188 8.28 5.28 17.76
C GLY A 188 7.67 4.40 18.85
N THR A 189 8.37 4.33 19.98
CA THR A 189 7.98 3.51 21.15
C THR A 189 6.65 3.95 21.77
N VAL A 190 6.36 5.26 21.74
CA VAL A 190 5.10 5.85 22.20
C VAL A 190 4.07 5.74 21.06
N ASN A 191 2.89 5.19 21.38
CA ASN A 191 1.83 4.98 20.40
C ASN A 191 1.42 6.27 19.71
N SER A 192 1.58 6.31 18.39
CA SER A 192 1.02 7.37 17.54
C SER A 192 -0.44 7.04 17.18
N ALA A 193 -1.33 8.02 17.24
CA ALA A 193 -2.73 7.80 16.80
C ALA A 193 -2.77 7.42 15.30
N THR A 194 -2.00 8.17 14.50
CA THR A 194 -1.79 7.99 13.06
C THR A 194 -0.32 8.23 12.72
N LEU A 195 0.29 7.47 11.80
CA LEU A 195 1.67 7.72 11.35
C LEU A 195 1.71 8.62 10.10
N LEU A 196 0.83 8.35 9.13
CA LEU A 196 0.64 9.14 7.91
C LEU A 196 -0.84 9.48 7.73
N GLU A 197 -1.15 10.75 7.49
CA GLU A 197 -2.51 11.22 7.19
C GLU A 197 -2.51 12.07 5.90
N ILE A 198 -3.29 11.64 4.91
CA ILE A 198 -3.44 12.31 3.63
C ILE A 198 -4.79 13.02 3.59
N GLY A 199 -4.77 14.32 3.84
CA GLY A 199 -5.97 15.14 3.96
C GLY A 199 -6.56 15.13 5.37
N PRO A 200 -7.20 16.22 5.80
CA PRO A 200 -7.97 16.24 7.03
C PRO A 200 -9.24 15.39 6.90
N GLN A 201 -9.70 14.82 8.01
CA GLN A 201 -10.97 14.09 8.06
C GLN A 201 -12.15 14.97 7.58
N GLY A 202 -13.03 14.39 6.77
CA GLY A 202 -14.24 15.06 6.29
C GLY A 202 -14.03 15.95 5.04
N THR A 203 -12.82 15.98 4.47
CA THR A 203 -12.62 16.62 3.17
C THR A 203 -13.46 15.95 2.07
N THR A 204 -13.93 16.78 1.13
CA THR A 204 -14.69 16.36 -0.05
C THR A 204 -14.17 16.99 -1.36
N THR A 205 -13.06 17.73 -1.29
CA THR A 205 -12.46 18.45 -2.42
C THR A 205 -12.07 17.49 -3.53
N ASP A 206 -12.32 17.90 -4.77
CA ASP A 206 -12.00 17.09 -5.96
C ASP A 206 -10.58 17.36 -6.44
N HIS A 207 -9.72 16.34 -6.37
CA HIS A 207 -8.33 16.39 -6.83
C HIS A 207 -8.09 15.58 -8.11
N SER A 208 -9.14 15.26 -8.90
CA SER A 208 -9.04 14.32 -10.04
C SER A 208 -8.02 14.73 -11.10
N ALA A 209 -7.87 16.03 -11.35
CA ALA A 209 -6.93 16.57 -12.34
C ALA A 209 -5.47 16.49 -11.87
N ASN A 210 -5.23 16.53 -10.56
CA ASN A 210 -3.90 16.54 -9.98
C ASN A 210 -3.91 15.93 -8.58
N PRO A 211 -4.04 14.60 -8.47
CA PRO A 211 -4.19 13.94 -7.18
C PRO A 211 -2.90 13.97 -6.37
N THR A 212 -3.02 13.76 -5.06
CA THR A 212 -1.86 13.35 -4.23
C THR A 212 -1.40 11.95 -4.64
N THR A 213 -0.09 11.71 -4.73
CA THR A 213 0.48 10.36 -4.94
C THR A 213 1.34 9.93 -3.75
N VAL A 214 1.21 8.68 -3.36
CA VAL A 214 2.00 7.99 -2.33
C VAL A 214 2.71 6.80 -2.98
N GLN A 215 4.03 6.86 -3.11
CA GLN A 215 4.80 5.90 -3.92
C GLN A 215 6.07 5.43 -3.23
N ASP A 216 6.28 4.13 -3.09
CA ASP A 216 7.39 3.58 -2.29
C ASP A 216 7.45 4.23 -0.89
N VAL A 217 6.27 4.50 -0.31
CA VAL A 217 6.15 4.95 1.08
C VAL A 217 5.85 3.71 1.91
N PHE A 218 6.78 3.37 2.77
CA PHE A 218 6.71 2.17 3.60
C PHE A 218 6.41 2.56 5.04
N ILE A 219 5.76 1.68 5.79
CA ILE A 219 5.50 1.88 7.22
C ILE A 219 5.89 0.62 7.97
N ARG A 220 6.69 0.78 9.04
CA ARG A 220 7.10 -0.28 9.94
C ARG A 220 6.62 0.00 11.36
N ILE A 221 6.13 -1.04 12.05
CA ILE A 221 5.71 -0.98 13.45
C ILE A 221 6.40 -2.12 14.22
N GLY A 222 7.52 -1.81 14.87
CA GLY A 222 8.35 -2.79 15.58
C GLY A 222 9.49 -3.37 14.72
N GLY A 223 10.18 -4.39 15.23
CA GLY A 223 11.24 -5.13 14.53
C GLY A 223 12.66 -4.56 14.72
N ALA A 224 12.77 -3.25 15.01
CA ALA A 224 14.01 -2.57 15.39
C ALA A 224 13.94 -2.01 16.81
N GLY A 225 13.22 -2.71 17.69
CA GLY A 225 12.72 -2.19 18.97
C GLY A 225 11.19 -2.06 18.96
N PRO A 226 10.55 -1.79 20.11
CA PRO A 226 9.11 -1.66 20.16
C PRO A 226 8.66 -0.40 19.43
N GLY A 227 7.63 -0.52 18.59
CA GLY A 227 6.97 0.60 17.92
C GLY A 227 5.46 0.42 17.98
N LYS A 228 4.68 1.48 18.13
CA LYS A 228 3.21 1.39 18.21
C LYS A 228 2.52 2.48 17.41
N ALA A 229 1.42 2.10 16.76
CA ALA A 229 0.50 3.05 16.16
C ALA A 229 -0.92 2.49 16.20
N THR A 230 -1.92 3.33 16.44
CA THR A 230 -3.33 2.88 16.39
C THR A 230 -3.76 2.63 14.94
N THR A 231 -3.51 3.59 14.06
CA THR A 231 -3.67 3.44 12.61
C THR A 231 -2.38 3.85 11.91
N SER A 232 -1.90 3.10 10.93
CA SER A 232 -0.65 3.44 10.25
C SER A 232 -0.86 4.54 9.21
N MET A 233 -1.76 4.33 8.24
CA MET A 233 -2.05 5.29 7.18
C MET A 233 -3.54 5.60 7.11
N VAL A 234 -3.89 6.89 7.06
CA VAL A 234 -5.25 7.37 6.80
C VAL A 234 -5.27 8.18 5.51
N VAL A 235 -6.19 7.86 4.62
CA VAL A 235 -6.37 8.55 3.33
C VAL A 235 -7.76 9.17 3.28
N ASN A 236 -7.82 10.49 3.46
CA ASN A 236 -9.04 11.28 3.45
C ASN A 236 -9.23 12.03 2.13
N ASN A 237 -8.15 12.57 1.52
CA ASN A 237 -8.25 13.28 0.24
C ASN A 237 -8.78 12.36 -0.87
N ARG A 238 -9.75 12.86 -1.63
CA ARG A 238 -10.30 12.17 -2.79
C ARG A 238 -9.24 12.01 -3.88
N HIS A 239 -9.41 10.99 -4.72
CA HIS A 239 -8.54 10.70 -5.88
C HIS A 239 -7.07 10.38 -5.55
N THR A 240 -6.70 10.29 -4.27
CA THR A 240 -5.34 9.90 -3.88
C THR A 240 -4.94 8.59 -4.57
N ILE A 241 -3.73 8.56 -5.11
CA ILE A 241 -3.16 7.36 -5.73
C ILE A 241 -2.10 6.79 -4.78
N ILE A 242 -2.35 5.60 -4.27
CA ILE A 242 -1.39 4.79 -3.51
C ILE A 242 -0.78 3.81 -4.50
N ASP A 243 0.47 4.02 -4.88
CA ASP A 243 1.12 3.24 -5.94
C ASP A 243 2.44 2.67 -5.43
N HIS A 244 2.37 1.41 -5.00
CA HIS A 244 3.34 0.70 -4.18
C HIS A 244 3.49 1.27 -2.75
N THR A 245 2.90 0.54 -1.80
CA THR A 245 3.16 0.73 -0.37
C THR A 245 3.27 -0.62 0.31
N TRP A 246 4.08 -0.67 1.36
CA TRP A 246 4.12 -1.80 2.28
C TRP A 246 3.96 -1.27 3.70
N VAL A 247 2.83 -1.61 4.31
CA VAL A 247 2.45 -1.18 5.66
C VAL A 247 2.48 -2.42 6.55
N TRP A 248 3.51 -2.53 7.38
CA TRP A 248 3.89 -3.79 8.01
C TRP A 248 4.01 -3.63 9.52
N ARG A 249 3.11 -4.27 10.26
CA ARG A 249 3.32 -4.54 11.68
C ARG A 249 4.32 -5.68 11.79
N ALA A 250 5.42 -5.48 12.49
CA ALA A 250 6.50 -6.46 12.52
C ALA A 250 6.07 -7.83 13.06
N ASP A 251 6.35 -8.91 12.32
CA ASP A 251 6.19 -10.30 12.75
C ASP A 251 7.48 -10.92 13.31
N HIS A 252 8.62 -10.25 13.11
CA HIS A 252 9.94 -10.69 13.59
C HIS A 252 10.86 -9.51 13.93
N GLY A 253 11.98 -9.81 14.57
CA GLY A 253 12.95 -8.83 15.07
C GLY A 253 12.69 -8.43 16.53
N ASP A 254 13.34 -7.35 16.96
CA ASP A 254 13.25 -6.89 18.35
C ASP A 254 11.95 -6.09 18.58
N GLY A 255 11.37 -6.24 19.77
CA GLY A 255 10.18 -5.49 20.17
C GLY A 255 8.87 -5.94 19.50
N VAL A 256 8.79 -7.21 19.09
CA VAL A 256 7.59 -7.81 18.47
C VAL A 256 6.75 -8.60 19.48
N GLY A 257 5.43 -8.51 19.33
CA GLY A 257 4.46 -9.31 20.07
C GLY A 257 3.09 -8.64 20.15
N TRP A 258 2.06 -9.40 20.52
CA TRP A 258 0.66 -8.98 20.44
C TRP A 258 0.40 -7.59 21.03
N GLU A 259 0.98 -7.31 22.20
CA GLU A 259 0.93 -6.00 22.87
C GLU A 259 2.21 -5.17 22.72
N THR A 260 3.34 -5.77 22.35
CA THR A 260 4.66 -5.09 22.31
C THR A 260 4.73 -4.08 21.17
N ASN A 261 4.33 -4.49 19.96
CA ASN A 261 4.23 -3.63 18.78
C ASN A 261 2.78 -3.57 18.26
N ARG A 262 1.82 -3.50 19.18
CA ARG A 262 0.41 -3.44 18.83
C ARG A 262 0.13 -2.34 17.82
N ALA A 263 -0.51 -2.72 16.72
CA ALA A 263 -1.11 -1.83 15.75
C ALA A 263 -2.44 -2.39 15.27
N ASP A 264 -3.51 -1.68 15.60
CA ASP A 264 -4.86 -2.18 15.35
C ASP A 264 -5.23 -2.09 13.85
N TYR A 265 -4.89 -0.98 13.17
CA TYR A 265 -5.30 -0.73 11.79
C TYR A 265 -4.13 -0.36 10.88
N GLY A 266 -4.06 -0.97 9.70
CA GLY A 266 -3.03 -0.66 8.71
C GLY A 266 -3.39 0.58 7.90
N VAL A 267 -4.27 0.42 6.93
CA VAL A 267 -4.69 1.48 6.01
C VAL A 267 -6.19 1.72 6.15
N VAL A 268 -6.57 2.97 6.46
CA VAL A 268 -7.96 3.42 6.49
C VAL A 268 -8.19 4.41 5.35
N VAL A 269 -9.05 4.06 4.41
CA VAL A 269 -9.39 4.89 3.25
C VAL A 269 -10.79 5.47 3.42
N ASN A 270 -10.87 6.77 3.71
CA ASN A 270 -12.12 7.51 3.83
C ASN A 270 -12.46 8.30 2.55
N GLY A 271 -11.42 8.71 1.80
CA GLY A 271 -11.58 9.46 0.57
C GLY A 271 -12.28 8.66 -0.52
N ALA A 272 -13.16 9.33 -1.27
CA ALA A 272 -13.77 8.76 -2.47
C ALA A 272 -12.78 8.75 -3.65
N ASP A 273 -13.00 7.87 -4.62
CA ASP A 273 -12.24 7.79 -5.87
C ASP A 273 -10.73 7.47 -5.69
N VAL A 274 -10.33 7.00 -4.51
CA VAL A 274 -8.94 6.58 -4.23
C VAL A 274 -8.59 5.33 -5.04
N LEU A 275 -7.37 5.28 -5.58
CA LEU A 275 -6.82 4.13 -6.28
C LEU A 275 -5.60 3.59 -5.54
N ALA A 276 -5.59 2.29 -5.25
CA ALA A 276 -4.42 1.57 -4.79
C ALA A 276 -3.91 0.62 -5.89
N THR A 277 -2.63 0.70 -6.23
CA THR A 277 -1.93 -0.17 -7.19
C THR A 277 -0.71 -0.78 -6.52
N GLY A 278 -0.70 -2.10 -6.28
CA GLY A 278 0.38 -2.74 -5.53
C GLY A 278 0.30 -2.48 -4.02
N LEU A 279 -0.81 -2.85 -3.40
CA LEU A 279 -1.05 -2.65 -1.96
C LEU A 279 -0.57 -3.86 -1.14
N PHE A 280 0.41 -3.66 -0.25
CA PHE A 280 0.91 -4.69 0.67
C PHE A 280 0.65 -4.24 2.11
N VAL A 281 -0.14 -4.98 2.88
CA VAL A 281 -0.48 -4.59 4.27
C VAL A 281 -0.58 -5.83 5.15
N GLU A 282 0.17 -5.89 6.25
CA GLU A 282 0.37 -7.14 6.98
C GLU A 282 0.37 -7.01 8.51
N HIS A 283 -0.13 -8.07 9.13
CA HIS A 283 -0.03 -8.44 10.55
C HIS A 283 -0.73 -7.55 11.57
N PHE A 284 -1.67 -6.71 11.15
CA PHE A 284 -2.38 -5.83 12.09
C PHE A 284 -3.28 -6.62 13.04
N ASN A 285 -3.45 -6.12 14.26
CA ASN A 285 -4.26 -6.79 15.28
C ASN A 285 -5.75 -6.84 14.89
N LYS A 286 -6.22 -5.90 14.06
CA LYS A 286 -7.60 -5.85 13.55
C LYS A 286 -7.65 -5.82 12.01
N TYR A 287 -8.25 -4.80 11.41
CA TYR A 287 -8.37 -4.68 9.95
C TYR A 287 -7.05 -4.15 9.39
N ASP A 288 -6.39 -4.94 8.55
CA ASP A 288 -5.21 -4.49 7.82
C ASP A 288 -5.60 -3.35 6.87
N VAL A 289 -6.71 -3.51 6.14
CA VAL A 289 -7.30 -2.45 5.32
C VAL A 289 -8.79 -2.27 5.66
N GLN A 290 -9.19 -1.03 5.90
CA GLN A 290 -10.58 -0.61 6.01
C GLN A 290 -10.89 0.48 4.97
N TRP A 291 -11.86 0.23 4.11
CA TRP A 291 -12.27 1.12 3.03
C TRP A 291 -13.68 1.65 3.28
N ASN A 292 -13.77 2.93 3.63
CA ASN A 292 -15.01 3.63 3.92
C ASN A 292 -15.47 4.54 2.76
N GLY A 293 -14.54 4.93 1.88
CA GLY A 293 -14.81 5.85 0.76
C GLY A 293 -15.46 5.19 -0.47
N GLU A 294 -16.30 5.96 -1.16
CA GLU A 294 -17.00 5.52 -2.39
C GLU A 294 -16.08 5.44 -3.61
N ARG A 295 -16.44 4.57 -4.57
CA ARG A 295 -15.75 4.40 -5.87
C ARG A 295 -14.25 4.09 -5.76
N GLY A 296 -13.85 3.50 -4.63
CA GLY A 296 -12.49 3.04 -4.40
C GLY A 296 -12.11 1.89 -5.32
N ARG A 297 -10.83 1.84 -5.71
CA ARG A 297 -10.28 0.75 -6.54
C ARG A 297 -8.97 0.23 -5.99
N THR A 298 -8.79 -1.09 -6.01
CA THR A 298 -7.52 -1.75 -5.67
C THR A 298 -7.11 -2.73 -6.77
N ILE A 299 -5.94 -2.53 -7.37
CA ILE A 299 -5.34 -3.47 -8.31
C ILE A 299 -4.10 -4.05 -7.63
N PHE A 300 -4.15 -5.35 -7.38
CA PHE A 300 -3.25 -6.11 -6.53
C PHE A 300 -3.35 -5.75 -5.04
N PHE A 301 -3.60 -6.77 -4.23
CA PHE A 301 -3.44 -6.74 -2.78
C PHE A 301 -2.74 -7.99 -2.28
N GLN A 302 -1.80 -7.82 -1.36
CA GLN A 302 -1.27 -8.91 -0.58
C GLN A 302 -1.35 -8.58 0.92
N ASN A 303 -1.74 -9.58 1.68
CA ASN A 303 -1.81 -9.55 3.12
C ASN A 303 -1.38 -10.88 3.73
N GLU A 304 -0.79 -10.79 4.91
CA GLU A 304 -0.68 -11.85 5.90
C GLU A 304 -1.32 -11.38 7.21
N LYS A 305 -2.11 -12.22 7.87
CA LYS A 305 -2.71 -11.90 9.17
C LYS A 305 -1.66 -11.91 10.29
N ALA A 306 -2.01 -11.34 11.44
CA ALA A 306 -1.15 -11.39 12.63
C ALA A 306 -0.93 -12.84 13.09
N TYR A 307 0.32 -13.28 13.12
CA TYR A 307 0.68 -14.65 13.50
C TYR A 307 0.50 -14.92 14.99
N ASP A 308 0.59 -13.85 15.77
CA ASP A 308 0.82 -13.84 17.20
C ASP A 308 -0.44 -13.59 18.04
N ALA A 309 -1.63 -13.72 17.43
CA ALA A 309 -2.88 -13.73 18.18
C ALA A 309 -2.85 -14.86 19.23
N PRO A 310 -3.02 -14.55 20.53
CA PRO A 310 -2.77 -15.54 21.59
C PRO A 310 -3.89 -16.59 21.71
N ASN A 311 -5.07 -16.31 21.14
CA ASN A 311 -6.23 -17.19 21.09
C ASN A 311 -7.33 -16.57 20.20
N GLN A 312 -8.38 -17.34 19.92
CA GLN A 312 -9.54 -16.88 19.15
C GLN A 312 -10.23 -15.63 19.74
N ALA A 313 -10.28 -15.50 21.08
CA ALA A 313 -10.99 -14.40 21.73
C ALA A 313 -10.30 -13.05 21.50
N ALA A 314 -8.95 -13.04 21.38
CA ALA A 314 -8.18 -11.83 21.12
C ALA A 314 -8.52 -11.15 19.78
N ILE A 315 -9.02 -11.92 18.81
CA ILE A 315 -9.40 -11.44 17.48
C ILE A 315 -10.92 -11.50 17.24
N GLN A 316 -11.73 -11.78 18.27
CA GLN A 316 -13.18 -11.81 18.10
C GLN A 316 -13.69 -10.41 17.71
N ASN A 317 -14.49 -10.36 16.64
CA ASN A 317 -15.03 -9.13 16.07
C ASN A 317 -16.57 -9.20 16.07
N GLY A 318 -17.17 -8.88 17.22
CA GLY A 318 -18.60 -9.12 17.44
C GLY A 318 -18.94 -10.60 17.25
N ALA A 319 -19.86 -10.92 16.34
CA ALA A 319 -20.20 -12.31 15.99
C ALA A 319 -19.20 -12.97 15.01
N THR A 320 -18.32 -12.19 14.37
CA THR A 320 -17.36 -12.67 13.37
C THR A 320 -16.04 -13.10 14.03
N ARG A 321 -15.54 -14.27 13.63
CA ARG A 321 -14.23 -14.78 14.06
C ARG A 321 -13.12 -14.08 13.28
N GLY A 322 -12.37 -13.19 13.92
CA GLY A 322 -11.30 -12.44 13.27
C GLY A 322 -11.78 -11.17 12.56
N TYR A 323 -10.81 -10.32 12.24
CA TYR A 323 -11.00 -9.10 11.45
C TYR A 323 -10.51 -9.38 10.02
N ALA A 324 -11.30 -9.02 9.00
CA ALA A 324 -10.90 -9.19 7.60
C ALA A 324 -9.55 -8.51 7.32
N ALA A 325 -8.78 -9.04 6.39
CA ALA A 325 -7.62 -8.33 5.86
C ALA A 325 -8.04 -7.07 5.09
N TYR A 326 -9.18 -7.13 4.42
CA TYR A 326 -9.71 -6.01 3.65
C TYR A 326 -11.22 -5.90 3.85
N LYS A 327 -11.65 -4.84 4.56
CA LYS A 327 -13.06 -4.54 4.84
C LYS A 327 -13.52 -3.34 4.02
N VAL A 328 -14.47 -3.53 3.11
CA VAL A 328 -15.27 -2.43 2.54
C VAL A 328 -16.44 -2.17 3.48
N ALA A 329 -16.65 -0.94 3.93
CA ALA A 329 -17.74 -0.57 4.83
C ALA A 329 -19.11 -0.90 4.24
N ASP A 330 -20.08 -1.30 5.08
CA ASP A 330 -21.38 -1.79 4.60
C ASP A 330 -22.23 -0.69 3.96
N THR A 331 -21.87 0.58 4.21
CA THR A 331 -22.51 1.76 3.61
C THR A 331 -22.00 2.08 2.20
N VAL A 332 -20.90 1.45 1.75
CA VAL A 332 -20.32 1.72 0.43
C VAL A 332 -21.17 1.06 -0.65
N THR A 333 -21.49 1.82 -1.69
CA THR A 333 -22.31 1.37 -2.81
C THR A 333 -21.49 1.06 -4.06
N THR A 334 -20.30 1.66 -4.20
CA THR A 334 -19.39 1.42 -5.32
C THR A 334 -17.96 1.14 -4.86
N HIS A 335 -17.39 0.01 -5.24
CA HIS A 335 -16.00 -0.36 -4.96
C HIS A 335 -15.55 -1.44 -5.96
N GLU A 336 -14.26 -1.50 -6.31
CA GLU A 336 -13.79 -2.59 -7.17
C GLU A 336 -12.35 -3.05 -6.89
N GLY A 337 -12.13 -4.36 -6.81
CA GLY A 337 -10.80 -4.94 -6.56
C GLY A 337 -10.39 -6.04 -7.54
N TRP A 338 -9.10 -6.12 -7.90
CA TRP A 338 -8.53 -7.13 -8.80
C TRP A 338 -7.27 -7.78 -8.24
N GLY A 339 -7.23 -9.11 -8.15
CA GLY A 339 -6.07 -9.89 -7.71
C GLY A 339 -5.70 -9.63 -6.25
N LEU A 340 -6.54 -10.06 -5.30
CA LEU A 340 -6.31 -9.82 -3.88
C LEU A 340 -6.10 -11.13 -3.12
N GLY A 341 -5.05 -11.20 -2.29
CA GLY A 341 -4.72 -12.35 -1.47
C GLY A 341 -4.56 -12.04 0.01
N SER A 342 -5.03 -12.93 0.88
CA SER A 342 -4.83 -12.87 2.33
C SER A 342 -4.39 -14.22 2.89
N TYR A 343 -3.27 -14.24 3.62
CA TYR A 343 -2.64 -15.46 4.11
C TYR A 343 -2.73 -15.52 5.64
N CYS A 344 -2.76 -16.72 6.22
CA CYS A 344 -2.68 -16.87 7.68
C CYS A 344 -1.58 -17.87 8.07
N TYR A 345 -0.89 -17.52 9.15
CA TYR A 345 0.12 -18.36 9.78
C TYR A 345 0.06 -18.16 11.29
N TYR A 346 -1.07 -18.53 11.91
CA TYR A 346 -1.27 -18.43 13.36
C TYR A 346 -0.42 -19.45 14.10
N ASN A 347 0.91 -19.28 14.08
CA ASN A 347 1.86 -20.22 14.67
C ASN A 347 1.83 -20.21 16.20
N VAL A 348 1.37 -19.12 16.82
CA VAL A 348 1.19 -19.02 18.28
C VAL A 348 -0.01 -19.82 18.75
N ASP A 349 -1.16 -19.73 18.05
CA ASP A 349 -2.31 -20.59 18.26
C ASP A 349 -2.87 -21.11 16.92
N PRO A 350 -2.38 -22.28 16.45
CA PRO A 350 -2.80 -22.87 15.18
C PRO A 350 -4.28 -23.30 15.14
N THR A 351 -4.99 -23.26 16.26
CA THR A 351 -6.42 -23.64 16.32
C THR A 351 -7.34 -22.50 15.85
N ILE A 352 -6.81 -21.28 15.75
CA ILE A 352 -7.56 -20.09 15.33
C ILE A 352 -8.26 -20.30 13.98
N ARG A 353 -9.48 -19.76 13.91
CA ARG A 353 -10.26 -19.62 12.69
C ARG A 353 -10.43 -18.15 12.35
N GLN A 354 -10.18 -17.83 11.09
CA GLN A 354 -10.43 -16.54 10.47
C GLN A 354 -11.65 -16.69 9.57
N ALA A 355 -12.74 -15.96 9.84
CA ALA A 355 -14.00 -16.15 9.14
C ALA A 355 -13.85 -15.92 7.63
N HIS A 356 -13.07 -14.90 7.24
CA HIS A 356 -12.80 -14.55 5.85
C HIS A 356 -11.56 -13.67 5.73
N GLY A 357 -10.93 -13.67 4.55
CA GLY A 357 -9.91 -12.69 4.19
C GLY A 357 -10.53 -11.34 3.85
N PHE A 358 -11.69 -11.36 3.20
CA PHE A 358 -12.36 -10.16 2.67
C PHE A 358 -13.77 -10.00 3.25
N ALA A 359 -14.19 -8.76 3.46
CA ALA A 359 -15.57 -8.46 3.87
C ALA A 359 -16.09 -7.22 3.13
N ALA A 360 -17.28 -7.32 2.53
CA ALA A 360 -17.85 -6.25 1.72
C ALA A 360 -19.38 -6.37 1.58
N PRO A 361 -20.11 -5.28 1.32
CA PRO A 361 -21.52 -5.35 1.00
C PRO A 361 -21.75 -6.08 -0.34
N ALA A 362 -22.75 -6.95 -0.39
CA ALA A 362 -23.16 -7.67 -1.60
C ALA A 362 -24.18 -6.85 -2.41
N VAL A 363 -23.71 -5.75 -3.00
CA VAL A 363 -24.51 -4.84 -3.83
C VAL A 363 -23.91 -4.72 -5.24
N PRO A 364 -24.69 -4.42 -6.29
CA PRO A 364 -24.21 -4.48 -7.67
C PRO A 364 -22.96 -3.64 -8.00
N GLY A 365 -22.74 -2.53 -7.26
CA GLY A 365 -21.60 -1.65 -7.48
C GLY A 365 -20.31 -2.03 -6.74
N VAL A 366 -20.33 -3.02 -5.84
CA VAL A 366 -19.17 -3.43 -5.04
C VAL A 366 -18.67 -4.76 -5.55
N LYS A 367 -17.62 -4.76 -6.39
CA LYS A 367 -17.18 -5.94 -7.14
C LYS A 367 -15.76 -6.38 -6.80
N PHE A 368 -15.47 -7.68 -6.87
CA PHE A 368 -14.10 -8.19 -6.80
C PHE A 368 -13.83 -9.24 -7.87
N HIS A 369 -12.57 -9.32 -8.28
CA HIS A 369 -12.08 -10.22 -9.32
C HIS A 369 -10.79 -10.90 -8.86
N GLY A 370 -10.76 -12.23 -8.82
CA GLY A 370 -9.57 -12.99 -8.42
C GLY A 370 -9.18 -12.78 -6.96
N LEU A 371 -10.06 -13.23 -6.05
CA LEU A 371 -9.77 -13.31 -4.62
C LEU A 371 -9.19 -14.66 -4.25
N LEU A 372 -8.29 -14.68 -3.28
CA LEU A 372 -7.82 -15.91 -2.65
C LEU A 372 -7.47 -15.76 -1.17
N VAL A 373 -7.60 -16.85 -0.44
CA VAL A 373 -7.05 -16.99 0.92
C VAL A 373 -6.20 -18.25 1.03
N VAL A 374 -5.16 -18.20 1.87
CA VAL A 374 -4.21 -19.30 2.04
C VAL A 374 -3.91 -19.52 3.51
N SER A 375 -3.99 -20.76 3.99
CA SER A 375 -3.38 -21.15 5.26
C SER A 375 -1.97 -21.67 5.00
N LEU A 376 -0.98 -21.07 5.65
CA LEU A 376 0.42 -21.47 5.53
C LEU A 376 0.70 -22.64 6.46
N SER A 377 0.91 -23.82 5.85
CA SER A 377 1.22 -25.06 6.56
C SER A 377 0.18 -25.47 7.61
N GLY A 378 -1.06 -25.01 7.47
CA GLY A 378 -2.17 -25.35 8.36
C GLY A 378 -2.19 -24.61 9.71
N ASN A 379 -1.41 -23.53 9.86
CA ASN A 379 -1.38 -22.73 11.08
C ASN A 379 -2.56 -21.74 11.10
N GLY A 380 -3.65 -22.19 11.70
CA GLY A 380 -4.97 -21.58 11.56
C GLY A 380 -5.60 -21.86 10.18
N GLN A 381 -6.88 -21.53 10.03
CA GLN A 381 -7.61 -21.73 8.78
C GLN A 381 -8.61 -20.60 8.53
N TYR A 382 -8.88 -20.35 7.25
CA TYR A 382 -9.99 -19.53 6.81
C TYR A 382 -11.27 -20.36 6.70
N ASP A 383 -12.39 -19.84 7.18
CA ASP A 383 -13.71 -20.45 6.97
C ASP A 383 -14.23 -20.16 5.54
N HIS A 384 -13.97 -18.95 5.03
CA HIS A 384 -14.39 -18.48 3.70
C HIS A 384 -13.34 -17.56 3.06
N VAL A 385 -13.50 -17.26 1.77
CA VAL A 385 -12.66 -16.27 1.07
C VAL A 385 -13.17 -14.87 1.38
N ILE A 386 -14.44 -14.60 1.05
CA ILE A 386 -15.11 -13.30 1.24
C ILE A 386 -16.48 -13.49 1.89
N ASN A 387 -16.78 -12.72 2.94
CA ASN A 387 -18.03 -12.87 3.71
C ASN A 387 -18.29 -14.34 4.13
N ALA A 388 -19.24 -14.99 3.46
CA ALA A 388 -19.60 -16.41 3.62
C ALA A 388 -19.45 -17.21 2.30
N ILE A 389 -18.69 -16.67 1.34
CA ILE A 389 -18.49 -17.21 -0.02
C ILE A 389 -17.04 -17.69 -0.18
N GLY A 390 -16.88 -18.80 -0.90
CA GLY A 390 -15.60 -19.48 -1.08
C GLY A 390 -15.41 -20.61 -0.06
N ALA A 391 -14.70 -21.65 -0.46
CA ALA A 391 -14.44 -22.80 0.38
C ALA A 391 -13.49 -22.44 1.54
N ALA A 392 -13.60 -23.15 2.66
CA ALA A 392 -12.62 -23.07 3.72
C ALA A 392 -11.25 -23.56 3.24
N THR A 393 -10.18 -23.02 3.81
CA THR A 393 -8.87 -23.67 3.70
C THR A 393 -8.85 -24.89 4.62
N SER A 394 -8.06 -25.91 4.28
CA SER A 394 -7.95 -27.12 5.10
C SER A 394 -6.61 -27.82 4.89
N GLY A 395 -6.24 -28.70 5.83
CA GLY A 395 -4.99 -29.43 5.79
C GLY A 395 -3.76 -28.53 5.97
N THR A 396 -2.60 -29.06 5.58
CA THR A 396 -1.27 -28.43 5.78
C THR A 396 -0.51 -28.21 4.47
N THR A 397 -1.15 -28.47 3.32
CA THR A 397 -0.49 -28.45 2.00
C THR A 397 -0.42 -27.07 1.35
N THR A 398 -0.87 -26.01 2.04
CA THR A 398 -0.80 -24.61 1.58
C THR A 398 -1.45 -24.42 0.20
N VAL A 399 -2.70 -24.87 0.06
CA VAL A 399 -3.49 -24.74 -1.17
C VAL A 399 -4.41 -23.52 -1.07
N PRO A 400 -4.38 -22.60 -2.04
CA PRO A 400 -5.30 -21.45 -2.04
C PRO A 400 -6.76 -21.88 -2.19
N SER A 401 -7.64 -21.26 -1.40
CA SER A 401 -9.08 -21.20 -1.69
C SER A 401 -9.36 -19.93 -2.47
N THR A 402 -10.20 -19.99 -3.50
CA THR A 402 -10.37 -18.88 -4.47
C THR A 402 -11.84 -18.53 -4.69
N VAL A 403 -12.08 -17.26 -5.03
CA VAL A 403 -13.35 -16.74 -5.57
C VAL A 403 -13.01 -15.89 -6.78
N VAL A 404 -13.50 -16.29 -7.95
CA VAL A 404 -13.15 -15.62 -9.23
C VAL A 404 -13.86 -14.26 -9.36
N SER A 405 -15.10 -14.15 -8.89
CA SER A 405 -15.93 -12.95 -8.99
C SER A 405 -16.81 -12.75 -7.75
N PHE A 406 -17.13 -11.48 -7.44
CA PHE A 406 -18.04 -11.07 -6.36
C PHE A 406 -18.73 -9.73 -6.72
N PRO A 407 -19.96 -9.45 -6.24
CA PRO A 407 -20.89 -10.41 -5.67
C PRO A 407 -21.25 -11.48 -6.70
#